data_AF-A0A2V9ZD45-F1
#
_entry.id   AF-A0A2V9ZD45-F1
#
_cell.length_a   1.000
_cell.length_b   1.000
_cell.length_c   1.000
_cell.angle_alpha   90.00
_cell.angle_beta   90.00
_cell.angle_gamma   90.00
#
_symmetry.space_group_name_H-M   'P 1'
#
loop_
_entity.id
_entity.type
_entity.pdbx_description
1 polymer ?
#
loop_
_entity_poly.entity_id
_entity_poly.type
_entity_poly.pdbx_seq_one_letter_code
_entity_poly.pdbx_strand_id
1 'polypeptide(L)'
;DAAIRHIGPMAQDFYAAFHVGEDDRHITQVDEGGVAFAAIQGLNQKLEEEIQHKDSQIAVLSAQLAAQAEQMRVLETEISSVRQTLQVQVAKR
;
A
#
# COMPACT_ATOMS: atom_id res chain seq x y z
N ASP A 1 -24.63 23.01 33.26
CA ASP A 1 -24.26 23.25 31.85
C ASP A 1 -23.84 21.92 31.23
N ALA A 2 -24.82 21.07 30.88
CA ALA A 2 -24.62 19.66 30.51
C ALA A 2 -24.75 19.42 29.00
N ALA A 3 -24.70 20.47 28.19
CA ALA A 3 -25.08 20.43 26.77
C ALA A 3 -23.90 20.72 25.81
N ILE A 4 -22.69 20.98 26.31
CA ILE A 4 -21.53 21.16 25.43
C ILE A 4 -21.05 19.77 25.00
N ARG A 5 -21.22 19.47 23.72
CA ARG A 5 -20.66 18.27 23.10
C ARG A 5 -19.23 18.56 22.71
N HIS A 6 -18.29 17.96 23.43
CA HIS A 6 -16.89 17.96 23.06
C HIS A 6 -16.63 16.94 21.95
N ILE A 7 -15.72 17.28 21.03
CA ILE A 7 -15.17 16.35 20.04
C ILE A 7 -13.78 16.01 20.54
N GLY A 8 -13.61 14.78 21.01
CA GLY A 8 -12.37 14.32 21.64
C GLY A 8 -12.67 13.33 22.78
N PRO A 9 -11.67 12.57 23.22
CA PRO A 9 -11.82 11.69 24.37
C PRO A 9 -12.08 12.52 25.64
N MET A 10 -12.85 11.95 26.58
CA MET A 10 -12.89 12.49 27.93
C MET A 10 -11.54 12.25 28.63
N ALA A 11 -11.21 13.05 29.64
CA ALA A 11 -9.93 12.95 30.35
C ALA A 11 -9.66 11.54 30.92
N GLN A 12 -10.69 10.87 31.42
CA GLN A 12 -10.58 9.51 31.95
C GLN A 12 -10.21 8.51 30.86
N ASP A 13 -10.86 8.60 29.69
CA ASP A 13 -10.58 7.73 28.55
C ASP A 13 -9.17 7.96 28.01
N PHE A 14 -8.76 9.24 27.94
CA PHE A 14 -7.43 9.63 27.49
C PHE A 14 -6.34 9.12 28.43
N TYR A 15 -6.50 9.32 29.74
CA TYR A 15 -5.56 8.82 30.75
C TYR A 15 -5.50 7.29 30.74
N ALA A 16 -6.64 6.59 30.63
CA ALA A 16 -6.67 5.14 30.53
C ALA A 16 -5.99 4.59 29.26
N ALA A 17 -6.03 5.34 28.15
CA ALA A 17 -5.40 4.93 26.90
C ALA A 17 -3.89 5.20 26.89
N PHE A 18 -3.46 6.38 27.37
CA PHE A 18 -2.10 6.87 27.16
C PHE A 18 -1.27 6.97 28.44
N HIS A 19 -1.91 7.01 29.62
CA HIS A 19 -1.26 7.13 30.94
C HIS A 19 -0.29 8.33 31.04
N VAL A 20 -0.66 9.45 30.42
CA VAL A 20 0.09 10.72 30.45
C VAL A 20 -0.72 11.81 31.17
N GLY A 21 -0.04 12.83 31.69
CA GLY A 21 -0.62 13.86 32.55
C GLY A 21 -0.55 13.51 34.05
N GLU A 22 -0.97 14.45 34.90
CA GLU A 22 -0.88 14.32 36.37
C GLU A 22 -2.07 13.54 36.97
N ASP A 23 -3.25 13.59 36.34
CA ASP A 23 -4.47 12.92 36.80
C ASP A 23 -5.42 12.55 35.64
N ASP A 24 -6.51 11.87 35.96
CA ASP A 24 -7.56 11.43 35.02
C ASP A 24 -8.67 12.49 34.80
N ARG A 25 -8.45 13.71 35.30
CA ARG A 25 -9.46 14.80 35.30
C ARG A 25 -9.11 15.90 34.32
N HIS A 26 -7.84 15.99 33.92
CA HIS A 26 -7.35 17.02 33.03
C HIS A 26 -6.62 16.41 31.84
N ILE A 27 -6.86 16.98 30.65
CA ILE A 27 -5.99 16.78 29.49
C ILE A 27 -5.28 18.12 29.28
N THR A 28 -3.95 18.13 29.40
CA THR A 28 -3.19 19.33 29.05
C THR A 28 -3.03 19.41 27.53
N GLN A 29 -2.94 20.63 26.99
CA GLN A 29 -2.68 20.83 25.56
C GLN A 29 -1.35 20.18 25.11
N VAL A 30 -0.38 20.05 26.02
CA VAL A 30 0.91 19.42 25.74
C VAL A 30 0.76 17.91 25.61
N ASP A 31 -0.01 17.27 26.50
CA ASP A 31 -0.25 15.82 26.47
C ASP A 31 -1.06 15.41 25.23
N GLU A 32 -2.17 16.11 24.97
CA GLU A 32 -2.97 15.89 23.76
C GLU A 32 -2.13 16.12 22.48
N GLY A 33 -1.37 17.21 22.45
CA GLY A 33 -0.50 17.54 21.33
C GLY A 33 0.60 16.50 21.11
N GLY A 34 1.19 15.97 22.18
CA GLY A 34 2.20 14.92 22.12
C GLY A 34 1.64 13.61 21.57
N VAL A 35 0.48 13.18 22.06
CA VAL A 35 -0.22 11.98 21.54
C VAL A 35 -0.61 12.16 20.08
N ALA A 36 -1.16 13.32 19.71
CA ALA A 36 -1.53 13.62 18.34
C ALA A 36 -0.31 13.60 17.40
N PHE A 37 0.82 14.17 17.83
CA PHE A 37 2.05 14.18 17.04
C PHE A 37 2.62 12.78 16.86
N ALA A 38 2.66 11.96 17.92
CA ALA A 38 3.08 10.57 17.85
C ALA A 38 2.16 9.75 16.92
N ALA A 39 0.85 9.98 16.96
CA ALA A 39 -0.11 9.33 16.07
C ALA A 39 0.12 9.73 14.60
N ILE A 40 0.39 11.01 14.32
CA ILE A 40 0.73 11.50 12.97
C ILE A 40 2.03 10.85 12.48
N GLN A 41 3.06 10.78 13.32
CA GLN A 41 4.33 10.13 12.99
C GLN A 41 4.14 8.63 12.69
N GLY A 42 3.40 7.92 13.56
CA GLY A 42 3.11 6.50 13.34
C GLY A 42 2.28 6.25 12.07
N LEU A 43 1.31 7.12 11.77
CA LEU A 43 0.56 7.04 10.52
C LEU A 43 1.46 7.29 9.30
N ASN A 44 2.35 8.28 9.37
CA ASN A 44 3.29 8.56 8.30
C ASN A 44 4.24 7.37 8.06
N GLN A 45 4.76 6.76 9.12
CA GLN A 45 5.59 5.57 9.01
C GLN A 45 4.82 4.42 8.34
N LYS A 46 3.60 4.14 8.79
CA LYS A 46 2.76 3.11 8.16
C LYS A 46 2.49 3.40 6.69
N LEU A 47 2.25 4.67 6.35
CA LEU A 47 2.03 5.10 4.97
C LEU A 47 3.27 4.88 4.11
N GLU A 48 4.45 5.24 4.60
CA GLU A 48 5.73 5.01 3.92
C GLU A 48 5.99 3.51 3.70
N GLU A 49 5.73 2.67 4.71
CA GLU A 49 5.84 1.21 4.60
C GLU A 49 4.87 0.64 3.54
N GLU A 50 3.62 1.09 3.53
CA GLU A 50 2.63 0.67 2.52
C GLU A 50 3.01 1.12 1.11
N ILE A 51 3.55 2.33 0.94
CA ILE A 51 4.03 2.84 -0.35
C ILE A 51 5.20 1.98 -0.84
N GLN A 52 6.21 1.75 -0.01
CA GLN A 52 7.36 0.92 -0.38
C GLN A 52 6.94 -0.50 -0.76
N HIS A 53 6.01 -1.09 -0.01
CA HIS A 53 5.49 -2.40 -0.32
C HIS A 53 4.75 -2.40 -1.68
N LYS A 54 3.89 -1.42 -1.94
CA LYS A 54 3.18 -1.29 -3.23
C LYS A 54 4.14 -1.07 -4.39
N ASP A 55 5.15 -0.22 -4.23
CA ASP A 55 6.17 0.03 -5.27
C ASP A 55 6.93 -1.26 -5.61
N SER A 56 7.28 -2.06 -4.60
CA SER A 56 7.92 -3.36 -4.83
C SER A 56 7.01 -4.32 -5.60
N GLN A 57 5.71 -4.35 -5.29
CA GLN A 57 4.74 -5.17 -6.02
C GLN A 57 4.57 -4.69 -7.45
N ILE A 58 4.49 -3.37 -7.68
CA ILE A 58 4.40 -2.79 -9.01
C ILE A 58 5.63 -3.15 -9.83
N ALA A 59 6.83 -3.06 -9.25
CA ALA A 59 8.07 -3.44 -9.93
C ALA A 59 8.08 -4.93 -10.34
N VAL A 60 7.67 -5.82 -9.44
CA VAL A 60 7.57 -7.27 -9.72
C VAL A 60 6.53 -7.55 -10.80
N LEU A 61 5.33 -7.00 -10.69
CA LEU A 61 4.25 -7.21 -11.67
C LEU A 61 4.64 -6.66 -13.04
N SER A 62 5.30 -5.49 -13.09
CA SER A 62 5.78 -4.90 -14.34
C SER A 62 6.83 -5.78 -15.01
N ALA A 63 7.74 -6.38 -14.24
CA ALA A 63 8.72 -7.34 -14.75
C ALA A 63 8.06 -8.63 -15.27
N GLN A 64 7.04 -9.14 -14.57
CA GLN A 64 6.28 -10.32 -15.01
C GLN A 64 5.52 -10.04 -16.31
N LEU A 65 4.88 -8.88 -16.44
CA LEU A 65 4.20 -8.47 -17.66
C LEU A 65 5.17 -8.35 -18.84
N ALA A 66 6.35 -7.77 -18.63
CA ALA A 66 7.39 -7.68 -19.65
C ALA A 66 7.87 -9.08 -20.10
N ALA A 67 8.09 -9.99 -19.16
CA ALA A 67 8.49 -11.37 -19.46
C ALA A 67 7.41 -12.14 -20.24
N GLN A 68 6.13 -11.98 -19.86
CA GLN A 68 5.00 -12.60 -20.56
C GLN A 68 4.83 -12.05 -21.98
N ALA A 69 4.99 -10.74 -22.16
CA ALA A 69 4.95 -10.11 -23.48
C ALA A 69 6.04 -10.67 -24.41
N GLU A 70 7.25 -10.87 -23.87
CA GLU A 70 8.35 -11.46 -24.64
C GLU A 70 8.09 -12.93 -24.99
N GLN A 71 7.57 -13.73 -24.06
CA GLN A 71 7.17 -15.11 -24.35
C GLN A 71 6.14 -15.19 -25.48
N MET A 72 5.14 -14.29 -25.46
CA MET A 72 4.12 -14.22 -26.50
C MET A 72 4.73 -13.85 -27.86
N ARG A 73 5.65 -12.89 -27.90
CA ARG A 73 6.38 -12.51 -29.13
C ARG A 73 7.19 -13.67 -29.72
N VAL A 74 7.86 -14.45 -28.86
CA VAL A 74 8.62 -15.63 -29.27
C VAL A 74 7.68 -16.68 -29.87
N LEU A 75 6.58 -17.01 -29.19
CA LEU A 75 5.60 -17.97 -29.68
C LEU A 75 4.97 -17.54 -31.01
N GLU A 76 4.65 -16.26 -31.18
CA GLU A 76 4.15 -15.72 -32.45
C GLU A 76 5.15 -15.92 -33.60
N THR A 77 6.44 -15.72 -33.32
CA THR A 77 7.53 -15.93 -34.28
C THR A 77 7.65 -17.41 -34.65
N GLU A 78 7.59 -18.30 -33.66
CA GLU A 78 7.64 -19.75 -33.88
C GLU A 78 6.45 -20.23 -34.72
N ILE A 79 5.22 -19.81 -34.38
CA ILE A 79 4.01 -20.15 -35.13
C ILE A 79 4.12 -19.67 -36.58
N SER A 80 4.65 -18.47 -36.81
CA SER A 80 4.87 -17.93 -38.16
C SER A 80 5.84 -18.81 -38.96
N SER A 81 6.97 -19.20 -38.35
CA SER A 81 7.99 -20.05 -39.00
C SER A 81 7.46 -21.44 -39.36
N VAL A 82 6.68 -22.06 -38.46
CA VAL A 82 6.04 -23.36 -38.68
C VAL A 82 5.03 -23.26 -39.81
N ARG A 83 4.20 -22.22 -39.81
CA ARG A 83 3.22 -21.97 -40.89
C ARG A 83 3.90 -21.82 -42.25
N GLN A 84 4.99 -21.06 -42.32
CA GLN A 84 5.75 -20.88 -43.57
C GLN A 84 6.36 -22.20 -44.06
N THR A 85 6.91 -23.01 -43.15
CA THR A 85 7.49 -24.32 -43.49
C THR A 85 6.43 -25.27 -44.05
N LEU A 86 5.24 -25.32 -43.42
CA LEU A 86 4.12 -26.13 -43.90
C LEU A 86 3.64 -25.69 -45.29
N GLN A 87 3.54 -24.37 -45.54
CA GLN A 87 3.18 -23.84 -46.86
C GLN A 87 4.14 -24.30 -47.95
N VAL A 88 5.46 -24.24 -47.69
CA VAL A 88 6.49 -24.71 -48.64
C VAL A 88 6.39 -26.22 -48.87
N GLN A 89 6.07 -27.01 -47.85
CA GLN A 89 5.90 -28.46 -48.00
C GLN A 89 4.65 -28.82 -48.81
N VAL A 90 3.54 -28.12 -48.61
CA VAL A 90 2.31 -28.33 -49.39
C VAL A 90 2.51 -27.95 -50.85
N ALA A 91 3.20 -26.83 -51.15
CA ALA A 91 3.47 -26.41 -52.52
C ALA A 91 4.41 -27.35 -53.30
N LYS A 92 5.14 -28.23 -52.62
CA LYS A 92 6.02 -29.25 -53.23
C LYS A 92 5.33 -30.58 -53.50
N ARG A 93 4.10 -30.78 -53.02
CA ARG A 93 3.28 -31.98 -53.28
C ARG A 93 2.35 -31.72 -54.45
#